data_AF-A0AAV7H8G1-F1
#
_entry.id   AF-A0AAV7H8G1-F1
#
_cell.length_a   1.000
_cell.length_b   1.000
_cell.length_c   1.000
_cell.angle_alpha   90.00
_cell.angle_beta   90.00
_cell.angle_gamma   90.00
#
_symmetry.space_group_name_H-M   'P 1'
#
loop_
_entity.id
_entity.type
_entity.pdbx_description
1 polymer ?
#
loop_
_entity_poly.entity_id
_entity_poly.type
_entity_poly.pdbx_seq_one_letter_code
_entity_poly.pdbx_strand_id
1 'polypeptide(L)'
;MLTANYPHPSIMLLFIFFLCIIRWFLLASAAFKVTHLPGFFQESALPFHLETGYIEVDEVYGVEFFYYFIESERNPSEDPLLLWLTGGPGCSAFCSLVLEIGPLKFISERYNGSLPNLVYNPYSWTKWLIDHQQFFSNPLYIAGDSYAGKVVLLVVHNLLNENDMEEQPKFNIQGYMIGNPATGELIDFNARVPFAFGMGIISDELYQGTVKEWQRCNHGLNYTKDISSSLKYQVNITTSGYRALVYSGDHDILIPFVGTKEWVKSLKFSITDRWRSWHVGGQVAGYTESYSNNLTFATVKGAGHTAPEYKAKECLAMFRRWISHSLL
;
A
#
# COMPACT_ATOMS: atom_id res chain seq x y z
N MET A 1 37.69 9.52 16.26
CA MET A 1 37.11 8.28 15.71
C MET A 1 36.28 8.66 14.50
N LEU A 2 36.24 7.83 13.45
CA LEU A 2 35.50 8.14 12.22
C LEU A 2 34.00 7.91 12.44
N THR A 3 33.18 8.89 12.14
CA THR A 3 31.74 8.71 11.96
C THR A 3 31.49 8.00 10.65
N ALA A 4 30.90 6.80 10.70
CA ALA A 4 30.42 6.15 9.48
C ALA A 4 29.24 6.97 8.91
N ASN A 5 29.47 7.63 7.78
CA ASN A 5 28.39 8.21 7.00
C ASN A 5 27.63 7.06 6.35
N TYR A 6 26.46 6.72 6.90
CA TYR A 6 25.52 5.83 6.23
C TYR A 6 25.17 6.41 4.84
N PRO A 7 25.10 5.59 3.77
CA PRO A 7 24.51 6.04 2.52
C PRO A 7 23.06 6.46 2.79
N HIS A 8 22.61 7.54 2.15
CA HIS A 8 21.25 8.03 2.30
C HIS A 8 20.24 6.91 1.95
N PRO A 9 19.12 6.75 2.68
CA PRO A 9 18.12 5.71 2.39
C PRO A 9 17.58 5.73 0.96
N SER A 10 17.76 6.84 0.23
CA SER A 10 17.54 6.92 -1.21
C SER A 10 18.30 5.85 -2.00
N ILE A 11 19.60 5.66 -1.74
CA ILE A 11 20.49 4.79 -2.52
C ILE A 11 20.16 3.31 -2.31
N MET A 12 19.76 2.94 -1.09
CA MET A 12 19.40 1.56 -0.75
C MET A 12 18.06 1.13 -1.38
N LEU A 13 17.12 2.07 -1.57
CA LEU A 13 15.84 1.80 -2.24
C LEU A 13 15.98 1.71 -3.77
N LEU A 14 17.00 2.34 -4.39
CA LEU A 14 17.33 2.18 -5.81
C LEU A 14 17.64 0.71 -6.16
N PHE A 15 18.53 0.08 -5.38
CA PHE A 15 19.06 -1.27 -5.65
C PHE A 15 17.94 -2.32 -5.75
N ILE A 16 16.95 -2.26 -4.85
CA ILE A 16 15.77 -3.14 -4.85
C ILE A 16 15.07 -3.12 -6.23
N PHE A 17 14.84 -1.91 -6.75
CA PHE A 17 14.00 -1.74 -7.93
C PHE A 17 14.76 -2.04 -9.22
N PHE A 18 16.05 -1.69 -9.27
CA PHE A 18 16.95 -2.02 -10.37
C PHE A 18 17.04 -3.54 -10.59
N LEU A 19 17.16 -4.32 -9.50
CA LEU A 19 17.20 -5.78 -9.55
C LEU A 19 15.85 -6.43 -9.91
N CYS A 20 14.72 -5.85 -9.48
CA CYS A 20 13.40 -6.30 -9.92
C CYS A 20 13.18 -6.16 -11.44
N ILE A 21 13.70 -5.09 -12.05
CA ILE A 21 13.49 -4.77 -13.47
C ILE A 21 14.48 -5.50 -14.38
N ILE A 22 15.74 -5.66 -13.96
CA ILE A 22 16.76 -6.42 -14.73
C ILE A 22 16.51 -7.94 -14.68
N ARG A 23 15.71 -8.45 -13.73
CA ARG A 23 15.35 -9.87 -13.61
C ARG A 23 14.48 -10.44 -14.75
N TRP A 24 14.12 -9.67 -15.77
CA TRP A 24 13.61 -10.26 -17.03
C TRP A 24 14.68 -11.05 -17.81
N PHE A 25 15.97 -10.93 -17.45
CA PHE A 25 17.07 -11.65 -18.13
C PHE A 25 18.04 -12.44 -17.24
N LEU A 26 18.17 -12.16 -15.93
CA LEU A 26 19.17 -12.83 -15.08
C LEU A 26 18.62 -13.37 -13.76
N LEU A 27 18.45 -14.69 -13.73
CA LEU A 27 18.44 -15.63 -12.59
C LEU A 27 18.14 -15.09 -11.19
N ALA A 28 17.03 -15.56 -10.61
CA ALA A 28 16.88 -15.60 -9.16
C ALA A 28 17.72 -16.74 -8.57
N SER A 29 18.47 -16.46 -7.49
CA SER A 29 19.22 -17.46 -6.72
C SER A 29 18.30 -18.48 -6.02
N ALA A 30 17.12 -18.02 -5.57
CA ALA A 30 16.06 -18.87 -5.04
C ALA A 30 14.67 -18.23 -5.28
N ALA A 31 14.11 -18.47 -6.46
CA ALA A 31 12.67 -18.30 -6.73
C ALA A 31 11.96 -19.66 -6.62
N PHE A 32 10.81 -19.70 -5.96
CA PHE A 32 10.03 -20.91 -5.74
C PHE A 32 8.55 -20.68 -6.07
N LYS A 33 8.05 -21.46 -7.04
CA LYS A 33 6.62 -21.47 -7.40
C LYS A 33 5.81 -22.29 -6.40
N VAL A 34 5.02 -21.60 -5.60
CA VAL A 34 4.06 -22.22 -4.67
C VAL A 34 2.86 -22.73 -5.47
N THR A 35 2.66 -24.05 -5.47
CA THR A 35 1.54 -24.71 -6.16
C THR A 35 0.41 -25.13 -5.22
N HIS A 36 0.72 -25.32 -3.93
CA HIS A 36 -0.21 -25.79 -2.90
C HIS A 36 0.08 -25.07 -1.58
N LEU A 37 -0.93 -24.86 -0.74
CA LEU A 37 -0.79 -24.29 0.60
C LEU A 37 -1.56 -25.13 1.64
N PRO A 38 -0.95 -25.46 2.80
CA PRO A 38 -1.67 -26.11 3.89
C PRO A 38 -2.91 -25.31 4.30
N GLY A 39 -4.03 -26.01 4.51
CA GLY A 39 -5.32 -25.38 4.84
C GLY A 39 -6.08 -24.78 3.64
N PHE A 40 -5.49 -24.71 2.45
CA PHE A 40 -6.22 -24.30 1.24
C PHE A 40 -7.00 -25.48 0.66
N PHE A 41 -8.33 -25.32 0.55
CA PHE A 41 -9.30 -26.21 -0.11
C PHE A 41 -8.83 -27.66 -0.38
N GLN A 42 -8.88 -28.53 0.64
CA GLN A 42 -8.63 -29.98 0.50
C GLN A 42 -7.31 -30.36 -0.20
N GLU A 43 -6.23 -29.58 -0.01
CA GLU A 43 -4.93 -29.78 -0.67
C GLU A 43 -4.99 -29.67 -2.21
N SER A 44 -5.99 -28.97 -2.75
CA SER A 44 -6.04 -28.61 -4.17
C SER A 44 -4.95 -27.59 -4.54
N ALA A 45 -4.53 -27.62 -5.80
CA ALA A 45 -3.59 -26.64 -6.35
C ALA A 45 -4.19 -25.23 -6.34
N LEU A 46 -3.34 -24.22 -6.13
CA LEU A 46 -3.75 -22.82 -6.18
C LEU A 46 -4.30 -22.45 -7.57
N PRO A 47 -5.47 -21.79 -7.68
CA PRO A 47 -6.05 -21.40 -8.96
C PRO A 47 -5.41 -20.14 -9.58
N PHE A 48 -4.28 -19.68 -9.02
CA PHE A 48 -3.50 -18.52 -9.42
C PHE A 48 -2.01 -18.83 -9.25
N HIS A 49 -1.13 -18.14 -9.99
CA HIS A 49 0.31 -18.27 -9.80
C HIS A 49 0.72 -17.55 -8.52
N LEU A 50 1.41 -18.24 -7.61
CA LEU A 50 2.16 -17.64 -6.51
C LEU A 50 3.63 -18.02 -6.62
N GLU A 51 4.51 -17.04 -6.70
CA GLU A 51 5.95 -17.20 -6.55
C GLU A 51 6.42 -16.53 -5.26
N THR A 52 7.38 -17.14 -4.60
CA THR A 52 8.05 -16.58 -3.43
C THR A 52 9.55 -16.78 -3.54
N GLY A 53 10.34 -15.84 -3.02
CA GLY A 53 11.78 -15.98 -3.03
C GLY A 53 12.48 -14.82 -2.34
N TYR A 54 13.80 -14.76 -2.51
CA TYR A 54 14.64 -13.68 -2.02
C TYR A 54 15.22 -12.83 -3.16
N ILE A 55 15.42 -11.54 -2.85
CA ILE A 55 16.12 -10.55 -3.66
C ILE A 55 17.14 -9.89 -2.75
N GLU A 56 18.42 -10.00 -3.08
CA GLU A 56 19.49 -9.25 -2.42
C GLU A 56 19.36 -7.76 -2.76
N VAL A 57 19.56 -6.88 -1.77
CA VAL A 57 19.32 -5.43 -1.88
C VAL A 57 20.44 -4.58 -1.27
N ASP A 58 21.38 -5.21 -0.58
CA ASP A 58 22.64 -4.59 -0.14
C ASP A 58 23.74 -5.67 -0.10
N GLU A 59 24.56 -5.72 -1.14
CA GLU A 59 25.69 -6.68 -1.29
C GLU A 59 26.79 -6.48 -0.23
N VAL A 60 26.88 -5.28 0.38
CA VAL A 60 27.92 -4.96 1.37
C VAL A 60 27.58 -5.54 2.74
N TYR A 61 26.29 -5.61 3.07
CA TYR A 61 25.79 -6.16 4.34
C TYR A 61 25.01 -7.47 4.19
N GLY A 62 24.86 -8.01 2.98
CA GLY A 62 24.14 -9.26 2.70
C GLY A 62 22.65 -9.17 3.04
N VAL A 63 22.02 -8.02 2.76
CA VAL A 63 20.60 -7.81 3.08
C VAL A 63 19.74 -8.35 1.95
N GLU A 64 18.78 -9.21 2.27
CA GLU A 64 17.79 -9.72 1.34
C GLU A 64 16.36 -9.33 1.76
N PHE A 65 15.49 -9.07 0.77
CA PHE A 65 14.05 -9.02 0.98
C PHE A 65 13.37 -10.28 0.43
N PHE A 66 12.51 -10.85 1.27
CA PHE A 66 11.55 -11.89 0.87
C PHE A 66 10.35 -11.26 0.16
N TYR A 67 9.95 -11.80 -0.98
CA TYR A 67 8.79 -11.31 -1.74
C TYR A 67 7.70 -12.37 -1.92
N TYR A 68 6.48 -11.89 -2.18
CA TYR A 68 5.36 -12.67 -2.70
C TYR A 68 4.97 -12.05 -4.04
N PHE A 69 5.12 -12.78 -5.13
CA PHE A 69 4.72 -12.36 -6.47
C PHE A 69 3.51 -13.17 -6.94
N ILE A 70 2.52 -12.48 -7.49
CA ILE A 70 1.26 -13.06 -7.95
C ILE A 70 0.97 -12.48 -9.32
N GLU A 71 0.85 -13.35 -10.32
CA GLU A 71 0.49 -12.94 -11.68
C GLU A 71 -0.93 -12.36 -11.74
N SER A 72 -1.17 -11.47 -12.70
CA SER A 72 -2.53 -11.12 -13.10
C SER A 72 -3.30 -12.38 -13.51
N GLU A 73 -4.54 -12.49 -13.07
CA GLU A 73 -5.45 -13.57 -13.45
C GLU A 73 -6.07 -13.37 -14.85
N ARG A 74 -5.56 -12.40 -15.62
CA ARG A 74 -5.94 -12.13 -17.01
C ARG A 74 -4.78 -12.35 -17.99
N ASN A 75 -3.84 -11.41 -18.10
CA ASN A 75 -2.69 -11.53 -18.99
C ASN A 75 -1.43 -10.88 -18.37
N PRO A 76 -0.66 -11.63 -17.56
CA PRO A 76 0.46 -11.08 -16.79
C PRO A 76 1.63 -10.54 -17.63
N SER A 77 1.66 -10.73 -18.95
CA SER A 77 2.66 -10.11 -19.83
C SER A 77 2.29 -8.73 -20.36
N GLU A 78 1.01 -8.33 -20.29
CA GLU A 78 0.49 -7.06 -20.84
C GLU A 78 -0.19 -6.15 -19.78
N ASP A 79 -0.49 -6.73 -18.61
CA ASP A 79 -1.18 -6.07 -17.50
C ASP A 79 -0.20 -5.27 -16.59
N PRO A 80 -0.67 -4.26 -15.82
CA PRO A 80 0.16 -3.43 -14.94
C PRO A 80 0.84 -4.16 -13.78
N LEU A 81 2.04 -3.73 -13.43
CA LEU A 81 2.74 -4.18 -12.22
C LEU A 81 2.38 -3.29 -11.03
N LEU A 82 1.96 -3.91 -9.92
CA LEU A 82 1.65 -3.25 -8.65
C LEU A 82 2.65 -3.67 -7.57
N LEU A 83 3.57 -2.78 -7.19
CA LEU A 83 4.39 -2.97 -5.99
C LEU A 83 3.58 -2.55 -4.76
N TRP A 84 3.36 -3.46 -3.81
CA TRP A 84 2.66 -3.18 -2.56
C TRP A 84 3.60 -3.21 -1.34
N LEU A 85 3.52 -2.20 -0.49
CA LEU A 85 4.33 -2.05 0.73
C LEU A 85 3.44 -1.95 1.97
N THR A 86 3.72 -2.75 3.00
CA THR A 86 3.03 -2.68 4.31
C THR A 86 3.84 -1.84 5.30
N GLY A 87 3.16 -1.03 6.12
CA GLY A 87 3.80 -0.08 7.02
C GLY A 87 4.37 -0.62 8.34
N GLY A 88 3.95 -0.01 9.46
CA GLY A 88 4.53 -0.23 10.79
C GLY A 88 5.36 0.95 11.31
N PRO A 89 6.69 0.99 11.12
CA PRO A 89 7.53 0.07 10.33
C PRO A 89 7.68 -1.32 10.98
N GLY A 90 8.19 -2.27 10.19
CA GLY A 90 8.46 -3.65 10.63
C GLY A 90 7.28 -4.62 10.52
N CYS A 91 6.18 -4.26 9.83
CA CYS A 91 5.08 -5.18 9.54
C CYS A 91 5.35 -6.03 8.28
N SER A 92 4.92 -7.29 8.27
CA SER A 92 5.11 -8.17 7.10
C SER A 92 4.05 -7.96 6.02
N ALA A 93 4.50 -7.90 4.76
CA ALA A 93 3.64 -7.87 3.56
C ALA A 93 2.76 -9.12 3.40
N PHE A 94 3.07 -10.21 4.11
CA PHE A 94 2.19 -11.38 4.20
C PHE A 94 0.78 -11.02 4.71
N CYS A 95 0.66 -10.01 5.59
CA CYS A 95 -0.66 -9.56 6.04
C CYS A 95 -1.52 -9.09 4.87
N SER A 96 -0.94 -8.31 3.96
CA SER A 96 -1.65 -7.76 2.82
C SER A 96 -2.03 -8.83 1.78
N LEU A 97 -1.28 -9.95 1.74
CA LEU A 97 -1.58 -11.12 0.93
C LEU A 97 -2.82 -11.90 1.41
N VAL A 98 -3.04 -12.00 2.74
CA VAL A 98 -4.02 -12.93 3.35
C VAL A 98 -5.15 -12.26 4.15
N LEU A 99 -5.09 -10.95 4.35
CA LEU A 99 -6.10 -10.14 5.06
C LEU A 99 -6.68 -9.02 4.19
N GLU A 100 -5.88 -8.42 3.30
CA GLU A 100 -6.18 -7.11 2.69
C GLU A 100 -6.54 -7.20 1.19
N ILE A 101 -5.55 -7.34 0.30
CA ILE A 101 -5.73 -7.19 -1.17
C ILE A 101 -5.41 -8.44 -1.99
N GLY A 102 -4.70 -9.42 -1.41
CA GLY A 102 -4.21 -10.60 -2.13
C GLY A 102 -5.27 -11.68 -2.40
N PRO A 103 -4.90 -12.75 -3.14
CA PRO A 103 -5.79 -13.83 -3.57
C PRO A 103 -6.17 -14.81 -2.45
N LEU A 104 -5.61 -14.65 -1.24
CA LEU A 104 -5.84 -15.54 -0.11
C LEU A 104 -6.65 -14.83 0.98
N LYS A 105 -7.42 -15.61 1.73
CA LYS A 105 -8.07 -15.17 2.96
C LYS A 105 -8.15 -16.30 3.98
N PHE A 106 -7.79 -16.02 5.24
CA PHE A 106 -8.06 -16.95 6.34
C PHE A 106 -9.58 -17.10 6.58
N ILE A 107 -10.06 -18.34 6.77
CA ILE A 107 -11.40 -18.54 7.32
C ILE A 107 -11.35 -18.18 8.81
N SER A 108 -12.24 -17.28 9.24
CA SER A 108 -12.34 -16.88 10.66
C SER A 108 -13.13 -17.94 11.43
N GLU A 109 -12.45 -19.00 11.82
CA GLU A 109 -12.99 -20.11 12.60
C GLU A 109 -12.43 -20.11 14.03
N ARG A 110 -13.14 -20.78 14.96
CA ARG A 110 -12.66 -20.91 16.34
C ARG A 110 -11.43 -21.82 16.36
N TYR A 111 -10.29 -21.29 16.80
CA TYR A 111 -9.05 -22.06 16.91
C TYR A 111 -9.26 -23.34 17.76
N ASN A 112 -8.88 -24.46 17.15
CA ASN A 112 -9.11 -25.84 17.59
C ASN A 112 -7.79 -26.64 17.73
N GLY A 113 -6.64 -26.01 17.45
CA GLY A 113 -5.33 -26.67 17.40
C GLY A 113 -4.82 -27.03 15.99
N SER A 114 -5.63 -26.94 14.94
CA SER A 114 -5.18 -27.16 13.55
C SER A 114 -4.48 -25.93 12.97
N LEU A 115 -3.87 -26.10 11.79
CA LEU A 115 -3.50 -24.96 10.95
C LEU A 115 -4.75 -24.14 10.56
N PRO A 116 -4.63 -22.82 10.34
CA PRO A 116 -5.73 -22.00 9.84
C PRO A 116 -6.14 -22.44 8.42
N ASN A 117 -7.45 -22.54 8.18
CA ASN A 117 -7.97 -22.77 6.85
C ASN A 117 -7.83 -21.52 5.97
N LEU A 118 -7.55 -21.72 4.68
CA LEU A 118 -7.40 -20.68 3.66
C LEU A 118 -8.45 -20.88 2.56
N VAL A 119 -9.03 -19.77 2.11
CA VAL A 119 -9.92 -19.71 0.94
C VAL A 119 -9.44 -18.66 -0.03
N TYR A 120 -9.85 -18.81 -1.28
CA TYR A 120 -9.56 -17.85 -2.33
C TYR A 120 -10.39 -16.56 -2.15
N ASN A 121 -9.75 -15.39 -2.25
CA ASN A 121 -10.38 -14.09 -2.06
C ASN A 121 -11.09 -13.62 -3.35
N PRO A 122 -12.43 -13.56 -3.39
CA PRO A 122 -13.14 -13.16 -4.61
C PRO A 122 -12.95 -11.68 -4.98
N TYR A 123 -12.42 -10.86 -4.06
CA TYR A 123 -12.15 -9.43 -4.23
C TYR A 123 -10.65 -9.08 -4.31
N SER A 124 -9.79 -10.05 -4.61
CA SER A 124 -8.36 -9.80 -4.84
C SER A 124 -8.12 -8.78 -5.96
N TRP A 125 -7.11 -7.94 -5.81
CA TRP A 125 -6.81 -6.88 -6.79
C TRP A 125 -6.23 -7.44 -8.11
N THR A 126 -5.64 -8.65 -8.06
CA THR A 126 -5.26 -9.47 -9.23
C THR A 126 -6.37 -9.65 -10.25
N LYS A 127 -7.62 -9.73 -9.79
CA LYS A 127 -8.81 -9.88 -10.65
C LYS A 127 -9.25 -8.63 -11.37
N TRP A 128 -8.75 -7.43 -11.01
CA TRP A 128 -9.27 -6.19 -11.61
C TRP A 128 -9.25 -6.23 -13.15
N LEU A 129 -8.14 -6.75 -13.67
CA LEU A 129 -7.76 -6.70 -15.08
C LEU A 129 -8.69 -7.52 -15.97
N ILE A 130 -9.19 -8.67 -15.47
CA ILE A 130 -10.19 -9.52 -16.13
C ILE A 130 -11.35 -8.68 -16.68
N ASP A 131 -11.82 -7.71 -15.88
CA ASP A 131 -12.98 -6.85 -16.17
C ASP A 131 -12.62 -5.55 -16.91
N HIS A 132 -11.33 -5.21 -17.09
CA HIS A 132 -10.86 -3.90 -17.58
C HIS A 132 -9.77 -4.05 -18.64
N GLN A 133 -10.16 -4.64 -19.76
CA GLN A 133 -9.25 -5.13 -20.79
C GLN A 133 -8.44 -4.06 -21.55
N GLN A 134 -8.80 -2.78 -21.39
CA GLN A 134 -8.27 -1.65 -22.15
C GLN A 134 -7.00 -0.99 -21.57
N PHE A 135 -6.44 -1.48 -20.46
CA PHE A 135 -5.27 -0.88 -19.78
C PHE A 135 -3.93 -1.57 -20.09
N PHE A 136 -3.75 -1.94 -21.35
CA PHE A 136 -2.54 -2.58 -21.86
C PHE A 136 -1.41 -1.58 -22.15
N SER A 137 -0.26 -1.75 -21.47
CA SER A 137 1.10 -1.34 -21.90
C SER A 137 2.10 -1.37 -20.73
N ASN A 138 2.08 -2.42 -19.90
CA ASN A 138 2.90 -2.62 -18.69
C ASN A 138 3.27 -1.34 -17.90
N PRO A 139 2.28 -0.58 -17.40
CA PRO A 139 2.55 0.53 -16.49
C PRO A 139 2.87 0.03 -15.07
N LEU A 140 3.69 0.81 -14.37
CA LEU A 140 4.07 0.59 -12.99
C LEU A 140 3.23 1.47 -12.06
N TYR A 141 2.66 0.84 -11.03
CA TYR A 141 2.03 1.49 -9.90
C TYR A 141 2.70 1.05 -8.59
N ILE A 142 2.87 1.99 -7.68
CA ILE A 142 3.44 1.72 -6.35
C ILE A 142 2.40 2.08 -5.29
N ALA A 143 2.14 1.18 -4.36
CA ALA A 143 1.07 1.32 -3.38
C ALA A 143 1.47 0.83 -1.98
N GLY A 144 0.68 1.21 -0.98
CA GLY A 144 0.84 0.69 0.37
C GLY A 144 0.03 1.42 1.43
N ASP A 145 -0.16 0.74 2.56
CA ASP A 145 -0.95 1.24 3.69
C ASP A 145 -0.07 1.65 4.89
N SER A 146 -0.59 2.52 5.77
CA SER A 146 0.04 2.88 7.05
C SER A 146 1.37 3.65 6.86
N TYR A 147 2.45 3.24 7.55
CA TYR A 147 3.80 3.84 7.42
C TYR A 147 4.36 3.80 5.99
N ALA A 148 3.81 2.96 5.10
CA ALA A 148 4.12 3.00 3.67
C ALA A 148 3.76 4.36 3.03
N GLY A 149 2.88 5.16 3.63
CA GLY A 149 2.61 6.54 3.24
C GLY A 149 3.85 7.47 3.22
N LYS A 150 4.91 7.12 3.97
CA LYS A 150 6.24 7.78 3.85
C LYS A 150 7.12 7.10 2.82
N VAL A 151 7.15 5.76 2.80
CA VAL A 151 8.07 4.96 1.98
C VAL A 151 7.70 4.99 0.49
N VAL A 152 6.43 4.80 0.14
CA VAL A 152 5.92 4.89 -1.25
C VAL A 152 6.27 6.24 -1.87
N LEU A 153 6.10 7.34 -1.13
CA LEU A 153 6.44 8.68 -1.61
C LEU A 153 7.95 8.91 -1.76
N LEU A 154 8.80 8.31 -0.92
CA LEU A 154 10.25 8.34 -1.13
C LEU A 154 10.65 7.54 -2.38
N VAL A 155 10.15 6.30 -2.51
CA VAL A 155 10.45 5.39 -3.63
C VAL A 155 10.02 6.02 -4.95
N VAL A 156 8.77 6.48 -5.07
CA VAL A 156 8.27 7.13 -6.28
C VAL A 156 9.08 8.39 -6.59
N HIS A 157 9.46 9.21 -5.61
CA HIS A 157 10.27 10.40 -5.88
C HIS A 157 11.66 10.04 -6.44
N ASN A 158 12.33 9.03 -5.91
CA ASN A 158 13.66 8.62 -6.36
C ASN A 158 13.61 8.07 -7.79
N LEU A 159 12.72 7.11 -8.06
CA LEU A 159 12.58 6.49 -9.40
C LEU A 159 12.21 7.51 -10.49
N LEU A 160 11.55 8.61 -10.12
CA LEU A 160 11.28 9.72 -11.04
C LEU A 160 12.52 10.58 -11.30
N ASN A 161 13.35 10.86 -10.29
CA ASN A 161 14.63 11.54 -10.49
C ASN A 161 15.61 10.68 -11.33
N GLU A 162 15.51 9.34 -11.26
CA GLU A 162 16.27 8.40 -12.09
C GLU A 162 15.79 8.39 -13.54
N ASN A 163 14.47 8.46 -13.77
CA ASN A 163 13.88 8.57 -15.10
C ASN A 163 14.32 9.82 -15.87
N ASP A 164 14.77 10.88 -15.19
CA ASP A 164 15.31 12.09 -15.82
C ASP A 164 16.77 11.91 -16.30
N MET A 165 17.46 10.85 -15.88
CA MET A 165 18.81 10.50 -16.36
C MET A 165 18.74 9.82 -17.74
N GLU A 166 19.63 10.16 -18.67
CA GLU A 166 19.58 9.66 -20.05
C GLU A 166 20.11 8.22 -20.21
N GLU A 167 21.01 7.77 -19.34
CA GLU A 167 21.71 6.48 -19.46
C GLU A 167 21.02 5.30 -18.77
N GLN A 168 19.87 5.51 -18.12
CA GLN A 168 19.18 4.50 -17.30
C GLN A 168 17.89 3.97 -17.94
N PRO A 169 17.51 2.69 -17.68
CA PRO A 169 16.24 2.13 -18.16
C PRO A 169 15.06 2.80 -17.47
N LYS A 170 14.22 3.50 -18.23
CA LYS A 170 13.14 4.34 -17.67
C LYS A 170 11.93 3.52 -17.23
N PHE A 171 11.49 3.73 -15.99
CA PHE A 171 10.35 3.07 -15.39
C PHE A 171 9.03 3.72 -15.83
N ASN A 172 8.09 2.93 -16.36
CA ASN A 172 6.78 3.40 -16.84
C ASN A 172 5.80 3.72 -15.68
N ILE A 173 6.17 4.61 -14.77
CA ILE A 173 5.37 5.01 -13.62
C ILE A 173 4.13 5.79 -14.11
N GLN A 174 2.93 5.29 -13.83
CA GLN A 174 1.68 6.00 -14.15
C GLN A 174 0.99 6.61 -12.92
N GLY A 175 1.32 6.14 -11.72
CA GLY A 175 0.82 6.73 -10.48
C GLY A 175 1.13 5.90 -9.25
N TYR A 176 0.57 6.33 -8.12
CA TYR A 176 0.73 5.67 -6.83
C TYR A 176 -0.52 5.81 -5.95
N MET A 177 -0.63 4.92 -4.96
CA MET A 177 -1.79 4.80 -4.09
C MET A 177 -1.38 4.62 -2.63
N ILE A 178 -1.83 5.49 -1.73
CA ILE A 178 -1.49 5.40 -0.31
C ILE A 178 -2.76 5.37 0.57
N GLY A 179 -2.90 4.30 1.35
CA GLY A 179 -4.06 4.05 2.20
C GLY A 179 -3.76 4.26 3.68
N ASN A 180 -4.67 4.94 4.38
CA ASN A 180 -4.52 5.33 5.79
C ASN A 180 -3.08 5.80 6.12
N PRO A 181 -2.50 6.73 5.32
CA PRO A 181 -1.06 6.91 5.29
C PRO A 181 -0.53 7.73 6.45
N ALA A 182 0.54 7.26 7.10
CA ALA A 182 1.37 8.16 7.91
C ALA A 182 2.04 9.15 6.95
N THR A 183 1.83 10.45 7.16
CA THR A 183 2.27 11.50 6.24
C THR A 183 3.19 12.50 6.92
N GLY A 184 2.75 13.17 7.97
CA GLY A 184 3.53 14.16 8.69
C GLY A 184 3.15 14.13 10.16
N GLU A 185 4.10 13.76 11.03
CA GLU A 185 3.79 13.31 12.39
C GLU A 185 3.04 14.35 13.23
N LEU A 186 3.32 15.65 13.04
CA LEU A 186 2.58 16.74 13.69
C LEU A 186 1.10 16.80 13.24
N ILE A 187 0.79 16.50 11.98
CA ILE A 187 -0.58 16.47 11.45
C ILE A 187 -1.26 15.17 11.88
N ASP A 188 -0.60 14.03 11.63
CA ASP A 188 -1.11 12.69 11.90
C ASP A 188 -1.46 12.52 13.41
N PHE A 189 -0.61 13.00 14.32
CA PHE A 189 -0.85 12.89 15.76
C PHE A 189 -1.85 13.91 16.29
N ASN A 190 -1.79 15.19 15.87
CA ASN A 190 -2.75 16.20 16.31
C ASN A 190 -4.18 15.89 15.87
N ALA A 191 -4.37 15.12 14.80
CA ALA A 191 -5.69 14.69 14.34
C ALA A 191 -6.36 13.63 15.24
N ARG A 192 -5.59 12.87 16.05
CA ARG A 192 -6.11 11.72 16.81
C ARG A 192 -7.10 12.10 17.91
N VAL A 193 -6.78 13.10 18.73
CA VAL A 193 -7.66 13.52 19.84
C VAL A 193 -8.97 14.15 19.33
N PRO A 194 -8.98 15.09 18.37
CA PRO A 194 -10.21 15.60 17.78
C PRO A 194 -11.07 14.52 17.11
N PHE A 195 -10.44 13.52 16.45
CA PHE A 195 -11.18 12.39 15.87
C PHE A 195 -11.80 11.51 16.95
N ALA A 196 -11.04 11.09 17.95
CA ALA A 196 -11.52 10.20 19.01
C ALA A 196 -12.61 10.86 19.88
N PHE A 197 -12.53 12.18 20.12
CA PHE A 197 -13.59 12.97 20.74
C PHE A 197 -14.82 13.09 19.82
N GLY A 198 -14.64 13.45 18.54
CA GLY A 198 -15.72 13.57 17.56
C GLY A 198 -16.48 12.27 17.26
N MET A 199 -15.83 11.12 17.49
CA MET A 199 -16.43 9.78 17.41
C MET A 199 -17.03 9.29 18.74
N GLY A 200 -16.95 10.07 19.82
CA GLY A 200 -17.45 9.69 21.15
C GLY A 200 -16.68 8.55 21.83
N ILE A 201 -15.44 8.28 21.39
CA ILE A 201 -14.60 7.18 21.89
C ILE A 201 -13.91 7.56 23.20
N ILE A 202 -13.53 8.83 23.35
CA ILE A 202 -12.96 9.37 24.59
C ILE A 202 -14.08 10.09 25.36
N SER A 203 -14.50 9.52 26.49
CA SER A 203 -15.01 10.31 27.62
C SER A 203 -13.83 10.85 28.42
N ASP A 204 -14.05 11.92 29.20
CA ASP A 204 -12.99 12.63 29.94
C ASP A 204 -12.17 11.73 30.90
N GLU A 205 -12.75 10.61 31.34
CA GLU A 205 -12.17 9.71 32.34
C GLU A 205 -11.41 8.51 31.74
N LEU A 206 -11.65 8.14 30.47
CA LEU A 206 -11.20 6.86 29.89
C LEU A 206 -9.75 6.84 29.35
N TYR A 207 -8.93 7.85 29.65
CA TYR A 207 -7.58 8.00 29.07
C TYR A 207 -6.49 7.09 29.71
N GLN A 208 -6.77 6.32 30.77
CA GLN A 208 -5.74 5.60 31.53
C GLN A 208 -5.76 4.05 31.41
N GLY A 209 -4.80 3.51 30.65
CA GLY A 209 -4.50 2.06 30.54
C GLY A 209 -5.21 1.37 29.35
N THR A 210 -4.70 0.28 28.76
CA THR A 210 -3.63 -0.67 29.17
C THR A 210 -2.92 -1.29 27.92
N VAL A 211 -2.10 -2.33 28.10
CA VAL A 211 -1.30 -3.12 27.12
C VAL A 211 -1.12 -4.55 27.69
N LYS A 212 -0.68 -5.63 27.01
CA LYS A 212 -0.02 -6.00 25.72
C LYS A 212 -0.28 -7.54 25.52
N GLU A 213 -0.03 -8.28 24.44
CA GLU A 213 0.49 -8.09 23.07
C GLU A 213 0.11 -9.31 22.18
N TRP A 214 0.07 -9.13 20.85
CA TRP A 214 0.52 -10.14 19.86
C TRP A 214 1.23 -9.41 18.72
N GLN A 215 2.24 -10.02 18.08
CA GLN A 215 3.21 -9.26 17.28
C GLN A 215 3.13 -9.51 15.76
N ARG A 216 2.17 -8.81 15.10
CA ARG A 216 2.08 -8.67 13.62
C ARG A 216 3.30 -7.96 13.01
N CYS A 217 4.00 -7.16 13.82
CA CYS A 217 5.04 -6.24 13.38
C CYS A 217 6.20 -6.16 14.38
N ASN A 218 7.44 -6.28 13.92
CA ASN A 218 8.61 -6.21 14.79
C ASN A 218 8.97 -4.75 15.14
N HIS A 219 8.25 -4.18 16.11
CA HIS A 219 8.54 -2.87 16.69
C HIS A 219 9.82 -2.83 17.58
N GLY A 220 10.53 -3.95 17.73
CA GLY A 220 11.84 -4.02 18.38
C GLY A 220 13.02 -3.76 17.42
N LEU A 221 12.76 -3.54 16.13
CA LEU A 221 13.79 -3.17 15.16
C LEU A 221 14.41 -1.80 15.51
N ASN A 222 15.74 -1.71 15.44
CA ASN A 222 16.48 -0.47 15.61
C ASN A 222 16.33 0.42 14.37
N TYR A 223 15.19 1.11 14.26
CA TYR A 223 14.80 1.90 13.09
C TYR A 223 14.74 3.40 13.42
N THR A 224 15.65 4.17 12.84
CA THR A 224 15.67 5.65 12.92
C THR A 224 14.58 6.23 12.03
N LYS A 225 13.68 7.04 12.61
CA LYS A 225 12.66 7.80 11.86
C LYS A 225 13.21 9.18 11.49
N ASP A 226 14.02 9.25 10.43
CA ASP A 226 14.60 10.48 9.90
C ASP A 226 13.58 11.29 9.06
N ILE A 227 12.70 10.62 8.31
CA ILE A 227 11.63 11.25 7.53
C ILE A 227 10.48 11.67 8.46
N SER A 228 10.50 12.91 8.95
CA SER A 228 9.43 13.46 9.79
C SER A 228 8.11 13.73 9.02
N SER A 229 8.20 14.19 7.77
CA SER A 229 7.06 14.49 6.89
C SER A 229 7.32 14.14 5.42
N SER A 230 6.35 13.51 4.76
CA SER A 230 6.39 13.17 3.33
C SER A 230 5.86 14.26 2.40
N LEU A 231 5.41 15.40 2.95
CA LEU A 231 4.79 16.51 2.20
C LEU A 231 5.65 17.02 1.03
N LYS A 232 6.97 17.11 1.20
CA LYS A 232 7.91 17.54 0.14
C LYS A 232 7.86 16.61 -1.07
N TYR A 233 7.89 15.29 -0.83
CA TYR A 233 7.85 14.29 -1.88
C TYR A 233 6.51 14.30 -2.61
N GLN A 234 5.40 14.39 -1.85
CA GLN A 234 4.04 14.51 -2.41
C GLN A 234 3.92 15.69 -3.39
N VAL A 235 4.41 16.89 -3.00
CA VAL A 235 4.40 18.08 -3.85
C VAL A 235 5.26 17.88 -5.10
N ASN A 236 6.48 17.36 -4.96
CA ASN A 236 7.37 17.08 -6.09
C ASN A 236 6.70 16.16 -7.13
N ILE A 237 6.23 14.99 -6.70
CA ILE A 237 5.68 13.95 -7.59
C ILE A 237 4.43 14.46 -8.34
N THR A 238 3.50 15.10 -7.63
CA THR A 238 2.25 15.60 -8.23
C THR A 238 2.45 16.87 -9.07
N THR A 239 3.52 17.64 -8.84
CA THR A 239 3.91 18.74 -9.72
C THR A 239 4.44 18.22 -11.06
N SER A 240 5.15 17.08 -11.07
CA SER A 240 5.55 16.37 -12.29
C SER A 240 4.39 15.62 -12.99
N GLY A 241 3.14 15.84 -12.58
CA GLY A 241 1.94 15.36 -13.26
C GLY A 241 1.48 13.93 -12.91
N TYR A 242 2.25 13.18 -12.12
CA TYR A 242 1.91 11.80 -11.77
C TYR A 242 0.65 11.72 -10.89
N ARG A 243 -0.18 10.71 -11.19
CA ARG A 243 -1.52 10.57 -10.59
C ARG A 243 -1.47 9.89 -9.23
N ALA A 244 -2.27 10.41 -8.30
CA ALA A 244 -2.29 9.96 -6.91
C ALA A 244 -3.70 9.56 -6.47
N LEU A 245 -3.82 8.42 -5.78
CA LEU A 245 -4.95 8.17 -4.86
C LEU A 245 -4.43 8.23 -3.43
N VAL A 246 -5.06 9.08 -2.63
CA VAL A 246 -4.94 9.07 -1.18
C VAL A 246 -6.26 8.53 -0.64
N TYR A 247 -6.25 7.46 0.14
CA TYR A 247 -7.48 6.94 0.75
C TYR A 247 -7.39 6.74 2.26
N SER A 248 -8.55 6.65 2.93
CA SER A 248 -8.62 6.36 4.35
C SER A 248 -9.92 5.64 4.73
N GLY A 249 -9.84 4.55 5.49
CA GLY A 249 -11.01 4.04 6.21
C GLY A 249 -11.53 5.07 7.22
N ASP A 250 -12.83 5.38 7.19
CA ASP A 250 -13.42 6.45 8.01
C ASP A 250 -13.55 6.10 9.52
N HIS A 251 -13.22 4.87 9.93
CA HIS A 251 -13.18 4.41 11.33
C HIS A 251 -11.74 4.19 11.85
N ASP A 252 -10.71 4.58 11.09
CA ASP A 252 -9.33 4.47 11.57
C ASP A 252 -8.96 5.56 12.58
N ILE A 253 -8.57 5.15 13.78
CA ILE A 253 -8.06 6.02 14.85
C ILE A 253 -6.53 6.14 14.86
N LEU A 254 -5.80 5.24 14.18
CA LEU A 254 -4.35 5.28 14.08
C LEU A 254 -3.91 6.38 13.11
N ILE A 255 -4.53 6.45 11.93
CA ILE A 255 -4.40 7.57 10.97
C ILE A 255 -5.81 8.06 10.60
N PRO A 256 -6.37 9.01 11.37
CA PRO A 256 -7.69 9.56 11.09
C PRO A 256 -7.77 10.21 9.71
N PHE A 257 -8.83 9.90 8.96
CA PHE A 257 -9.07 10.49 7.63
C PHE A 257 -9.12 12.02 7.66
N VAL A 258 -9.48 12.62 8.81
CA VAL A 258 -9.44 14.08 9.01
C VAL A 258 -8.02 14.63 9.01
N GLY A 259 -7.04 13.91 9.59
CA GLY A 259 -5.62 14.26 9.52
C GLY A 259 -5.08 14.17 8.10
N THR A 260 -5.41 13.08 7.40
CA THR A 260 -5.11 12.93 5.96
C THR A 260 -5.75 14.04 5.13
N LYS A 261 -6.97 14.49 5.46
CA LYS A 261 -7.64 15.62 4.79
C LYS A 261 -6.95 16.96 5.05
N GLU A 262 -6.49 17.24 6.28
CA GLU A 262 -5.70 18.45 6.56
C GLU A 262 -4.32 18.41 5.89
N TRP A 263 -3.69 17.23 5.78
CA TRP A 263 -2.46 17.06 4.99
C TRP A 263 -2.70 17.34 3.50
N VAL A 264 -3.75 16.77 2.88
CA VAL A 264 -4.10 17.06 1.47
C VAL A 264 -4.38 18.56 1.28
N LYS A 265 -5.13 19.20 2.18
CA LYS A 265 -5.33 20.67 2.15
C LYS A 265 -4.02 21.45 2.21
N SER A 266 -3.03 20.99 2.98
CA SER A 266 -1.73 21.67 3.12
C SER A 266 -0.91 21.74 1.83
N LEU A 267 -1.22 20.90 0.83
CA LEU A 267 -0.67 20.97 -0.53
C LEU A 267 -1.14 22.21 -1.31
N LYS A 268 -2.25 22.83 -0.89
CA LYS A 268 -2.87 24.02 -1.52
C LYS A 268 -3.30 23.84 -2.98
N PHE A 269 -3.53 22.60 -3.41
CA PHE A 269 -4.08 22.30 -4.73
C PHE A 269 -5.54 22.76 -4.86
N SER A 270 -5.95 23.16 -6.06
CA SER A 270 -7.30 23.67 -6.31
C SER A 270 -8.29 22.51 -6.41
N ILE A 271 -9.46 22.60 -5.77
CA ILE A 271 -10.49 21.55 -5.85
C ILE A 271 -11.11 21.54 -7.25
N THR A 272 -11.11 20.38 -7.90
CA THR A 272 -11.63 20.14 -9.26
C THR A 272 -12.97 19.39 -9.24
N ASP A 273 -13.18 18.48 -8.28
CA ASP A 273 -14.47 17.85 -7.97
C ASP A 273 -14.68 17.92 -6.45
N ARG A 274 -15.80 18.53 -6.02
CA ARG A 274 -16.02 18.88 -4.60
C ARG A 274 -16.46 17.67 -3.78
N TRP A 275 -16.14 17.69 -2.48
CA TRP A 275 -16.52 16.66 -1.51
C TRP A 275 -17.96 16.15 -1.66
N ARG A 276 -18.08 14.93 -2.18
CA ARG A 276 -19.35 14.25 -2.49
C ARG A 276 -19.28 12.76 -2.14
N SER A 277 -20.41 12.10 -2.00
CA SER A 277 -20.46 10.65 -1.81
C SER A 277 -20.11 9.89 -3.09
N TRP A 278 -19.34 8.80 -2.96
CA TRP A 278 -19.16 7.78 -4.02
C TRP A 278 -19.85 6.47 -3.64
N HIS A 279 -20.22 5.67 -4.64
CA HIS A 279 -21.20 4.58 -4.46
C HIS A 279 -20.75 3.24 -5.05
N VAL A 280 -21.11 2.15 -4.38
CA VAL A 280 -20.90 0.75 -4.84
C VAL A 280 -22.20 -0.03 -4.63
N GLY A 281 -22.73 -0.65 -5.69
CA GLY A 281 -23.97 -1.43 -5.61
C GLY A 281 -25.19 -0.66 -5.11
N GLY A 282 -25.29 0.64 -5.40
CA GLY A 282 -26.37 1.52 -4.94
C GLY A 282 -26.27 1.99 -3.48
N GLN A 283 -25.18 1.64 -2.76
CA GLN A 283 -24.91 2.10 -1.39
C GLN A 283 -23.76 3.11 -1.36
N VAL A 284 -23.77 4.02 -0.38
CA VAL A 284 -22.67 4.97 -0.15
C VAL A 284 -21.45 4.19 0.34
N ALA A 285 -20.44 4.10 -0.51
CA ALA A 285 -19.17 3.44 -0.22
C ALA A 285 -18.17 4.38 0.48
N GLY A 286 -18.41 5.69 0.42
CA GLY A 286 -17.65 6.71 1.16
C GLY A 286 -17.83 8.10 0.55
N TYR A 287 -16.86 8.98 0.79
CA TYR A 287 -16.81 10.33 0.22
C TYR A 287 -15.51 10.55 -0.56
N THR A 288 -15.52 11.46 -1.54
CA THR A 288 -14.37 11.76 -2.41
C THR A 288 -14.31 13.23 -2.75
N GLU A 289 -13.10 13.75 -2.94
CA GLU A 289 -12.80 15.10 -3.43
C GLU A 289 -11.55 15.04 -4.31
N SER A 290 -11.62 15.59 -5.52
CA SER A 290 -10.50 15.64 -6.46
C SER A 290 -9.94 17.05 -6.53
N TYR A 291 -8.63 17.13 -6.76
CA TYR A 291 -7.88 18.37 -6.80
C TYR A 291 -7.16 18.53 -8.15
N SER A 292 -6.49 19.65 -8.35
CA SER A 292 -5.48 19.82 -9.40
C SER A 292 -4.31 18.85 -9.16
N ASN A 293 -3.36 18.79 -10.10
CA ASN A 293 -2.15 17.98 -9.95
C ASN A 293 -2.46 16.46 -9.82
N ASN A 294 -3.53 16.01 -10.46
CA ASN A 294 -3.97 14.62 -10.57
C ASN A 294 -4.15 13.87 -9.23
N LEU A 295 -4.47 14.59 -8.15
CA LEU A 295 -4.72 14.04 -6.82
C LEU A 295 -6.21 13.81 -6.58
N THR A 296 -6.58 12.61 -6.12
CA THR A 296 -7.91 12.32 -5.56
C THR A 296 -7.77 11.85 -4.11
N PHE A 297 -8.60 12.39 -3.22
CA PHE A 297 -8.75 11.91 -1.85
C PHE A 297 -10.09 11.20 -1.70
N ALA A 298 -10.11 10.03 -1.05
CA ALA A 298 -11.32 9.25 -0.82
C ALA A 298 -11.37 8.65 0.60
N THR A 299 -12.55 8.63 1.21
CA THR A 299 -12.82 7.80 2.39
C THR A 299 -13.51 6.51 2.00
N VAL A 300 -13.29 5.44 2.76
CA VAL A 300 -14.01 4.16 2.64
C VAL A 300 -14.87 3.97 3.89
N LYS A 301 -16.19 3.85 3.69
CA LYS A 301 -17.18 3.88 4.78
C LYS A 301 -17.28 2.56 5.54
N GLY A 302 -17.12 2.64 6.86
CA GLY A 302 -17.12 1.50 7.76
C GLY A 302 -15.83 0.69 7.70
N ALA A 303 -14.70 1.31 7.32
CA ALA A 303 -13.40 0.66 7.23
C ALA A 303 -12.42 1.20 8.28
N GLY A 304 -11.61 0.32 8.86
CA GLY A 304 -10.51 0.67 9.77
C GLY A 304 -9.20 0.97 9.04
N HIS A 305 -8.07 0.82 9.74
CA HIS A 305 -6.72 1.18 9.29
C HIS A 305 -6.30 0.48 7.99
N THR A 306 -6.45 -0.84 7.92
CA THR A 306 -6.24 -1.66 6.72
C THR A 306 -7.54 -1.73 5.92
N ALA A 307 -7.93 -0.64 5.27
CA ALA A 307 -9.30 -0.50 4.73
C ALA A 307 -9.81 -1.70 3.88
N PRO A 308 -8.98 -2.35 3.02
CA PRO A 308 -9.39 -3.56 2.29
C PRO A 308 -9.80 -4.74 3.18
N GLU A 309 -9.21 -4.89 4.38
CA GLU A 309 -9.53 -5.95 5.36
C GLU A 309 -11.00 -5.89 5.80
N TYR A 310 -11.54 -4.66 5.94
CA TYR A 310 -12.91 -4.37 6.39
C TYR A 310 -13.91 -4.24 5.23
N LYS A 311 -13.45 -3.74 4.07
CA LYS A 311 -14.30 -3.31 2.93
C LYS A 311 -13.72 -3.72 1.58
N ALA A 312 -13.24 -4.97 1.48
CA ALA A 312 -12.58 -5.51 0.29
C ALA A 312 -13.31 -5.21 -1.03
N LYS A 313 -14.64 -5.30 -1.06
CA LYS A 313 -15.46 -5.01 -2.25
C LYS A 313 -15.42 -3.54 -2.65
N GLU A 314 -15.56 -2.64 -1.68
CA GLU A 314 -15.56 -1.20 -1.90
C GLU A 314 -14.13 -0.69 -2.20
N CYS A 315 -13.13 -1.17 -1.47
CA CYS A 315 -11.71 -0.89 -1.72
C CYS A 315 -11.26 -1.40 -3.09
N LEU A 316 -11.66 -2.61 -3.48
CA LEU A 316 -11.46 -3.08 -4.86
C LEU A 316 -12.15 -2.11 -5.83
N ALA A 317 -13.44 -1.83 -5.71
CA ALA A 317 -14.15 -0.94 -6.64
C ALA A 317 -13.50 0.46 -6.75
N MET A 318 -12.97 1.00 -5.65
CA MET A 318 -12.19 2.24 -5.61
C MET A 318 -10.87 2.11 -6.37
N PHE A 319 -10.08 1.05 -6.11
CA PHE A 319 -8.88 0.74 -6.89
C PHE A 319 -9.23 0.64 -8.38
N ARG A 320 -10.17 -0.23 -8.75
CA ARG A 320 -10.62 -0.48 -10.13
C ARG A 320 -10.94 0.82 -10.87
N ARG A 321 -11.75 1.70 -10.28
CA ARG A 321 -12.09 3.01 -10.87
C ARG A 321 -10.87 3.90 -11.00
N TRP A 322 -10.05 3.99 -9.95
CA TRP A 322 -8.87 4.83 -10.00
C TRP A 322 -7.88 4.33 -11.06
N ILE A 323 -7.42 3.08 -11.05
CA ILE A 323 -6.44 2.60 -12.02
C ILE A 323 -7.00 2.57 -13.46
N SER A 324 -8.33 2.48 -13.63
CA SER A 324 -8.99 2.66 -14.94
C SER A 324 -9.24 4.11 -15.38
N HIS A 325 -8.60 5.09 -14.73
CA HIS A 325 -8.78 6.54 -14.98
C HIS A 325 -10.23 7.06 -14.88
N SER A 326 -11.11 6.28 -14.23
CA SER A 326 -12.49 6.64 -13.96
C SER A 326 -12.63 7.48 -12.68
N LEU A 327 -13.70 8.27 -12.60
CA LEU A 327 -14.09 8.95 -11.36
C LEU A 327 -14.67 7.95 -10.34
N LEU A 328 -14.55 8.28 -9.06
CA LEU A 328 -15.14 7.52 -7.94
C LEU A 328 -16.63 7.78 -7.78
#